data_AF-A0A2V6QG57-F1
#
_entry.id   AF-A0A2V6QG57-F1
#
_cell.length_a   1.000
_cell.length_b   1.000
_cell.length_c   1.000
_cell.angle_alpha   90.00
_cell.angle_beta   90.00
_cell.angle_gamma   90.00
#
_symmetry.space_group_name_H-M   'P 1'
#
loop_
_entity.id
_entity.type
_entity.pdbx_description
1 polymer ?
#
loop_
_entity_poly.entity_id
_entity_poly.type
_entity_poly.pdbx_seq_one_letter_code
_entity_poly.pdbx_strand_id
1 'polypeptide(L)' 'MKSTAADELEFWSELDQQVLACLRDGPTSMRDLARRLGLSPGGATSVLLMLAAEGKIQVTGVELAERA' A
#
# COMPACT_ATOMS: atom_id res chain seq x y z
N MET A 1 9.24 -4.48 25.35
CA MET A 1 8.55 -3.18 25.37
C MET A 1 7.26 -3.35 24.57
N LYS A 2 6.10 -3.00 25.12
CA LYS A 2 4.84 -3.03 24.35
C LYS A 2 4.74 -1.75 23.54
N SER A 3 4.46 -1.86 22.25
CA SER A 3 4.07 -0.73 21.41
C SER A 3 2.80 -0.11 21.98
N THR A 4 2.70 1.21 21.99
CA THR A 4 1.47 1.91 22.37
C THR A 4 0.54 2.06 21.16
N ALA A 5 -0.75 2.29 21.40
CA ALA A 5 -1.70 2.54 20.31
C ALA A 5 -1.35 3.79 19.49
N ALA A 6 -0.67 4.77 20.08
CA ALA A 6 -0.18 5.94 19.36
C ALA A 6 0.94 5.58 18.37
N ASP A 7 1.89 4.73 18.80
CA ASP A 7 2.98 4.25 17.94
C ASP A 7 2.43 3.44 16.75
N GLU A 8 1.37 2.65 16.95
CA GLU A 8 0.72 1.91 15.88
C GLU A 8 0.01 2.84 14.88
N LEU A 9 -0.71 3.87 15.37
CA LEU A 9 -1.37 4.85 14.51
C LEU A 9 -0.37 5.67 13.70
N GLU A 10 0.77 6.03 14.29
CA GLU A 10 1.84 6.73 13.59
C GLU A 10 2.43 5.86 12.48
N PHE A 11 2.72 4.59 12.77
CA PHE A 11 3.19 3.64 11.76
C PHE A 11 2.24 3.52 10.56
N TRP A 12 0.93 3.37 10.81
CA TRP A 12 -0.05 3.27 9.72
C TRP A 12 -0.18 4.57 8.93
N SER A 13 -0.16 5.71 9.61
CA SER A 13 -0.17 7.03 8.95
C SER A 13 1.06 7.24 8.06
N GLU A 14 2.24 6.83 8.53
CA GLU A 14 3.47 6.92 7.76
C GLU A 14 3.43 5.99 6.54
N LEU A 15 2.93 4.76 6.71
CA LEU A 15 2.79 3.81 5.61
C LEU A 15 1.84 4.33 4.53
N ASP A 16 0.69 4.90 4.92
CA ASP A 16 -0.25 5.55 4.01
C ASP A 16 0.44 6.64 3.18
N GLN A 17 1.22 7.50 3.84
CA GLN A 17 1.95 8.58 3.17
C GLN A 17 2.98 8.05 2.18
N GLN A 18 3.69 6.98 2.52
CA GLN A 18 4.65 6.34 1.62
C GLN A 18 3.97 5.74 0.37
N VAL A 19 2.80 5.11 0.53
CA VAL A 19 2.01 4.59 -0.60
C VAL A 19 1.59 5.75 -1.51
N LEU A 20 1.02 6.81 -0.94
CA LEU A 20 0.58 7.98 -1.71
C LEU A 20 1.76 8.66 -2.42
N ALA A 21 2.92 8.74 -1.77
CA ALA A 21 4.13 9.28 -2.40
C ALA A 21 4.56 8.45 -3.61
N CYS A 22 4.51 7.12 -3.53
CA CYS A 22 4.83 6.23 -4.67
C CYS A 22 3.91 6.44 -5.87
N LEU A 23 2.66 6.85 -5.65
CA LEU A 23 1.65 7.01 -6.71
C LEU A 23 1.60 8.42 -7.32
N ARG A 24 2.25 9.42 -6.69
CA ARG A 24 2.30 10.80 -7.22
C ARG A 24 3.01 10.92 -8.56
N ASP A 25 3.99 10.04 -8.82
CA ASP A 25 4.72 10.00 -10.09
C ASP A 25 3.95 9.27 -11.20
N GLY A 26 2.79 8.69 -10.88
CA GLY A 26 1.92 7.97 -11.80
C GLY A 26 1.63 6.52 -11.38
N PRO A 27 0.88 5.76 -12.21
CA PRO A 27 0.60 4.35 -11.97
C PRO A 27 1.89 3.52 -11.88
N THR A 28 1.94 2.58 -10.95
CA THR A 28 3.07 1.66 -10.77
C THR A 28 2.58 0.22 -10.66
N SER A 29 3.43 -0.74 -11.00
CA SER A 29 3.12 -2.16 -10.80
C SER A 29 3.04 -2.50 -9.30
N MET A 30 2.17 -3.46 -8.95
CA MET A 30 2.09 -3.99 -7.58
C MET A 30 3.42 -4.54 -7.07
N ARG A 31 4.21 -5.15 -7.97
CA ARG A 31 5.51 -5.73 -7.64
C ARG A 31 6.52 -4.64 -7.24
N ASP A 32 6.58 -3.57 -8.02
CA ASP A 32 7.51 -2.48 -7.75
C ASP A 32 7.08 -1.68 -6.53
N LEU A 33 5.77 -1.50 -6.33
CA LEU A 33 5.25 -0.86 -5.12
C LEU A 33 5.61 -1.65 -3.87
N ALA A 34 5.34 -2.95 -3.83
CA ALA A 34 5.69 -3.81 -2.69
C ALA A 34 7.20 -3.76 -2.37
N ARG A 35 8.04 -3.77 -3.42
CA ARG A 35 9.51 -3.64 -3.27
C ARG A 35 9.91 -2.28 -2.69
N ARG A 36 9.34 -1.18 -3.18
CA ARG A 36 9.63 0.18 -2.69
C ARG A 36 9.24 0.37 -1.23
N LEU A 37 8.12 -0.23 -0.82
CA LEU A 37 7.59 -0.14 0.54
C LEU A 37 8.16 -1.18 1.51
N GLY A 38 9.02 -2.10 1.05
CA GLY A 38 9.54 -3.19 1.88
C GLY A 38 8.45 -4.15 2.37
N LEU A 39 7.32 -4.24 1.68
CA LEU A 39 6.18 -5.06 2.06
C LEU A 39 6.17 -6.40 1.31
N SER A 40 5.54 -7.41 1.92
CA SER A 40 5.15 -8.60 1.19
C SER A 40 4.08 -8.25 0.13
N PRO A 41 3.97 -9.02 -0.98
CA PRO A 41 2.93 -8.79 -1.98
C PRO A 41 1.51 -8.78 -1.39
N GLY A 42 1.24 -9.67 -0.44
CA GLY A 42 -0.04 -9.72 0.27
C GLY A 42 -0.27 -8.48 1.13
N GLY A 43 0.73 -8.05 1.90
CA GLY A 43 0.64 -6.84 2.73
C GLY A 43 0.41 -5.59 1.90
N ALA A 44 1.16 -5.42 0.79
CA ALA A 44 0.95 -4.30 -0.13
C ALA A 44 -0.46 -4.30 -0.74
N THR A 45 -0.99 -5.48 -1.09
CA THR A 45 -2.36 -5.63 -1.61
C THR A 45 -3.39 -5.20 -0.58
N SER A 46 -3.27 -5.66 0.66
CA SER A 46 -4.18 -5.30 1.74
C SER A 46 -4.20 -3.80 2.01
N VAL A 47 -3.02 -3.16 2.11
CA VAL A 47 -2.92 -1.71 2.35
C VAL A 47 -3.55 -0.92 1.20
N LEU A 48 -3.26 -1.27 -0.06
CA LEU A 48 -3.86 -0.57 -1.20
C LEU A 48 -5.38 -0.69 -1.22
N LEU A 49 -5.93 -1.88 -1.00
CA LEU A 49 -7.38 -2.08 -1.00
C LEU A 49 -8.05 -1.33 0.15
N MET A 50 -7.40 -1.23 1.30
CA MET A 50 -7.85 -0.38 2.40
C MET A 50 -7.87 1.10 1.99
N LEU A 51 -6.78 1.62 1.45
CA LEU A 51 -6.70 3.01 0.99
C LEU A 51 -7.71 3.32 -0.13
N ALA A 52 -7.99 2.35 -1.00
CA ALA A 52 -9.03 2.47 -2.01
C ALA A 52 -10.41 2.53 -1.38
N ALA A 53 -10.70 1.67 -0.39
CA ALA A 53 -11.96 1.70 0.35
C ALA A 53 -12.17 3.01 1.12
N GLU A 54 -11.10 3.64 1.60
CA GLU A 54 -11.11 4.96 2.23
C GLU A 54 -11.19 6.12 1.22
N GLY A 55 -11.15 5.85 -0.08
CA GLY A 55 -11.21 6.86 -1.13
C GLY A 55 -9.92 7.67 -1.31
N LYS A 56 -8.82 7.25 -0.68
CA LYS A 56 -7.51 7.91 -0.79
C LYS A 56 -6.81 7.60 -2.11
N ILE A 57 -7.14 6.47 -2.74
CA ILE A 57 -6.66 6.10 -4.07
C ILE A 57 -7.81 5.55 -4.92
N GLN A 58 -7.60 5.52 -6.24
CA GLN A 58 -8.53 4.92 -7.19
C GLN A 58 -7.88 3.70 -7.86
N VAL A 59 -8.56 2.56 -7.84
CA VAL A 59 -8.14 1.37 -8.60
C VAL A 59 -8.68 1.50 -10.02
N THR A 60 -7.82 1.80 -10.98
CA THR A 60 -8.19 2.01 -12.39
C THR A 60 -7.91 0.82 -13.29
N GLY A 61 -7.23 -0.22 -12.78
CA GLY A 61 -6.89 -1.42 -13.55
C GLY A 61 -6.71 -2.62 -12.63
N VAL A 62 -7.24 -3.77 -13.06
CA VAL A 62 -7.08 -5.08 -12.43
C VAL A 62 -6.93 -6.09 -13.55
N GLU A 63 -5.95 -6.97 -13.44
CA GLU A 63 -5.61 -7.96 -14.46
C GLU A 63 -5.75 -9.37 -13.88
N LEU A 64 -5.96 -10.35 -14.76
CA LEU A 64 -5.92 -11.75 -14.36
C LEU A 64 -4.47 -12.11 -13.99
N ALA A 65 -4.28 -12.70 -12.82
CA ALA A 65 -2.97 -13.22 -12.44
C ALA A 65 -2.61 -14.40 -13.35
N GLU A 66 -1.60 -14.24 -14.20
CA GLU A 66 -1.00 -15.36 -14.90
C GLU A 66 -0.36 -16.29 -13.86
N ARG A 67 -0.89 -17.51 -13.73
CA ARG A 67 -0.20 -18.57 -12.98
C ARG A 67 1.03 -18.97 -13.80
N ALA A 68 2.22 -18.67 -13.29
CA ALA A 68 3.44 -19.34 -13.74
C ALA A 68 3.45 -20.80 -13.24
#